data_AF-A0A519RS34-F1
#
_entry.id   AF-A0A519RS34-F1
#
_cell.length_a   1.000
_cell.length_b   1.000
_cell.length_c   1.000
_cell.angle_alpha   90.00
_cell.angle_beta   90.00
_cell.angle_gamma   90.00
#
_symmetry.space_group_name_H-M   'P 1'
#
loop_
_entity.id
_entity.type
_entity.pdbx_description
1 polymer ?
#
loop_
_entity_poly.entity_id
_entity_poly.type
_entity_poly.pdbx_seq_one_letter_code
_entity_poly.pdbx_strand_id
1 'polypeptide(L)'
;MQDITNQINPEELSDNLDFSALSQTGHQTFQINTGHLFMELLKKWKHYERSFLKSVVEDAFITTLAEKKVYRPIALPPEERANEIKRLSERYALHLSMIHKSTDAFPFPSFFLVEDPAGSQVIDFSASCEVGPLDQHFPLFFALQLSVIDFEAVQAFLNAQLLHSFAGDKESFSHFLSRCSRRYPALFTEVQQREVEDFCQSLSHPPSTEDRSVGKAEEPAAKGGFTLNRQVLILYYMLEHLGVNRTTVSITDMARLAQGLTGRQTASDKIKNTDIYKRLSNPLKDTTQGGFKEDLMFVRTQFERLGLTAIADQLTREINAKD
;
A
#
# COMPACT_ATOMS: atom_id res chain seq x y z
N MET A 1 23.54 -26.72 26.99
CA MET A 1 22.94 -26.21 25.73
C MET A 1 21.44 -26.24 25.94
N GLN A 2 20.84 -25.07 26.16
CA GLN A 2 19.41 -24.93 26.45
C GLN A 2 18.69 -24.56 25.15
N ASP A 3 17.76 -25.42 24.73
CA ASP A 3 16.80 -25.15 23.66
C ASP A 3 15.77 -24.12 24.16
N ILE A 4 15.72 -22.97 23.50
CA ILE A 4 14.69 -21.94 23.70
C ILE A 4 13.61 -22.17 22.64
N THR A 5 12.69 -23.10 22.91
CA THR A 5 11.40 -23.15 22.20
C THR A 5 10.51 -22.04 22.76
N ASN A 6 10.42 -20.93 22.02
CA ASN A 6 9.39 -19.90 22.24
C ASN A 6 8.01 -20.50 21.91
N GLN A 7 7.34 -21.04 22.93
CA GLN A 7 5.92 -21.37 22.86
C GLN A 7 5.13 -20.06 22.89
N ILE A 8 4.52 -19.71 21.76
CA ILE A 8 3.55 -18.62 21.68
C ILE A 8 2.26 -19.14 22.30
N ASN A 9 1.92 -18.65 23.49
CA ASN A 9 0.70 -19.02 24.22
C ASN A 9 -0.51 -18.30 23.57
N PRO A 10 -1.55 -19.01 23.09
CA PRO A 10 -2.66 -18.40 22.35
C PRO A 10 -3.80 -17.85 23.22
N GLU A 11 -3.76 -18.00 24.54
CA GLU A 11 -4.87 -17.59 25.43
C GLU A 11 -4.54 -16.31 26.20
N GLU A 12 -4.88 -15.16 25.61
CA GLU A 12 -5.17 -13.91 26.34
C GLU A 12 -5.87 -12.94 25.37
N LEU A 13 -7.19 -13.07 25.26
CA LEU A 13 -8.06 -12.24 24.41
C LEU A 13 -9.35 -11.92 25.18
N SER A 14 -9.36 -10.77 25.87
CA SER A 14 -10.58 -10.01 26.17
C SER A 14 -10.19 -8.64 26.75
N ASP A 15 -9.71 -7.74 25.90
CA ASP A 15 -9.80 -6.30 26.17
C ASP A 15 -10.81 -5.72 25.18
N ASN A 16 -11.96 -5.30 25.72
CA ASN A 16 -13.10 -4.75 24.98
C ASN A 16 -12.72 -3.42 24.31
N LEU A 17 -12.35 -3.48 23.04
CA LEU A 17 -12.38 -2.32 22.16
C LEU A 17 -13.75 -2.27 21.48
N ASP A 18 -14.50 -1.18 21.68
CA ASP A 18 -15.83 -0.98 21.09
C ASP A 18 -15.70 -0.46 19.65
N PHE A 19 -16.05 -1.32 18.69
CA PHE A 19 -15.99 -1.02 17.26
C PHE A 19 -17.39 -0.90 16.62
N SER A 20 -18.43 -0.64 17.40
CA SER A 20 -19.84 -0.68 16.94
C SER A 20 -20.23 0.40 15.91
N ALA A 21 -19.35 1.32 15.54
CA ALA A 21 -19.67 2.50 14.73
C ALA A 21 -19.20 2.49 13.26
N LEU A 22 -18.62 1.40 12.74
CA LEU A 22 -18.00 1.41 11.40
C LEU A 22 -18.95 0.89 10.30
N SER A 23 -19.46 1.78 9.44
CA SER A 23 -20.16 1.41 8.18
C SER A 23 -19.64 2.18 6.96
N GLN A 24 -19.88 1.57 5.80
CA GLN A 24 -19.08 1.56 4.56
C GLN A 24 -19.19 2.82 3.69
N THR A 25 -18.08 3.23 3.05
CA THR A 25 -18.05 3.72 1.66
C THR A 25 -16.62 3.72 1.09
N GLY A 26 -16.43 3.16 -0.11
CA GLY A 26 -15.52 3.74 -1.13
C GLY A 26 -14.03 3.38 -1.21
N HIS A 27 -13.45 2.52 -0.37
CA HIS A 27 -11.98 2.33 -0.32
C HIS A 27 -11.52 0.87 -0.33
N GLN A 28 -11.45 0.27 -1.53
CA GLN A 28 -10.98 -1.12 -1.69
C GLN A 28 -9.45 -1.28 -1.71
N THR A 29 -8.67 -0.20 -1.85
CA THR A 29 -7.24 -0.30 -2.19
C THR A 29 -6.35 -0.85 -1.08
N PHE A 30 -6.78 -0.77 0.18
CA PHE A 30 -6.00 -1.23 1.35
C PHE A 30 -6.79 -2.13 2.30
N GLN A 31 -7.88 -2.74 1.82
CA GLN A 31 -8.58 -3.76 2.57
C GLN A 31 -7.71 -5.01 2.71
N ILE A 32 -7.70 -5.60 3.90
CA ILE A 32 -7.01 -6.86 4.16
C ILE A 32 -7.88 -7.99 3.61
N ASN A 33 -7.38 -8.73 2.64
CA ASN A 33 -8.12 -9.79 1.96
C ASN A 33 -7.33 -11.10 1.97
N THR A 34 -7.92 -12.15 2.55
CA THR A 34 -7.27 -13.46 2.70
C THR A 34 -6.86 -14.07 1.35
N GLY A 35 -7.74 -14.05 0.34
CA GLY A 35 -7.41 -14.55 -1.00
C GLY A 35 -6.22 -13.84 -1.63
N HIS A 36 -6.16 -12.50 -1.53
CA HIS A 36 -5.00 -11.74 -1.99
C HIS A 36 -3.72 -12.11 -1.22
N LEU A 37 -3.79 -12.15 0.11
CA LEU A 37 -2.67 -12.52 0.97
C LEU A 37 -2.14 -13.92 0.64
N PHE A 38 -3.03 -14.90 0.44
CA PHE A 38 -2.65 -16.25 0.06
C PHE A 38 -1.86 -16.27 -1.25
N MET A 39 -2.32 -15.53 -2.26
CA MET A 39 -1.64 -15.44 -3.55
C MET A 39 -0.27 -14.76 -3.46
N GLU A 40 -0.12 -13.74 -2.61
CA GLU A 40 1.18 -13.11 -2.37
C GLU A 40 2.12 -14.01 -1.57
N LEU A 41 1.60 -14.71 -0.56
CA LEU A 41 2.36 -15.71 0.19
C LEU A 41 2.85 -16.83 -0.72
N LEU A 42 2.04 -17.35 -1.66
CA LEU A 42 2.49 -18.36 -2.63
C LEU A 42 3.73 -17.91 -3.43
N LYS A 43 3.89 -16.60 -3.70
CA LYS A 43 5.04 -16.04 -4.42
C LYS A 43 6.25 -15.85 -3.50
N LYS A 44 6.01 -15.44 -2.24
CA LYS A 44 7.03 -14.96 -1.30
C LYS A 44 7.32 -15.93 -0.14
N TRP A 45 6.70 -17.11 -0.09
CA TRP A 45 6.71 -17.97 1.10
C TRP A 45 8.09 -18.37 1.59
N LYS A 46 9.08 -18.45 0.69
CA LYS A 46 10.46 -18.82 1.01
C LYS A 46 11.17 -17.80 1.92
N HIS A 47 10.60 -16.61 2.09
CA HIS A 47 11.10 -15.60 3.02
C HIS A 47 10.66 -15.84 4.47
N TYR A 48 9.72 -16.77 4.70
CA TYR A 48 9.17 -17.04 6.02
C TYR A 48 9.55 -18.44 6.52
N GLU A 49 9.53 -18.60 7.83
CA GLU A 49 9.74 -19.91 8.44
C GLU A 49 8.59 -20.87 8.08
N ARG A 50 8.95 -22.06 7.60
CA ARG A 50 7.98 -23.07 7.13
C ARG A 50 7.01 -23.50 8.23
N SER A 51 7.52 -23.68 9.45
CA SER A 51 6.74 -24.06 10.64
C SER A 51 5.70 -22.99 10.97
N PHE A 52 6.09 -21.72 10.99
CA PHE A 52 5.22 -20.57 11.23
C PHE A 52 4.06 -20.51 10.22
N LEU A 53 4.37 -20.64 8.93
CA LEU A 53 3.33 -20.67 7.89
C LEU A 53 2.36 -21.84 8.11
N LYS A 54 2.87 -23.03 8.45
CA LYS A 54 2.05 -24.22 8.65
C LYS A 54 1.21 -24.18 9.93
N SER A 55 1.75 -23.74 11.06
CA SER A 55 1.06 -23.85 12.34
C SER A 55 0.25 -22.61 12.71
N VAL A 56 0.67 -21.43 12.27
CA VAL A 56 0.04 -20.15 12.67
C VAL A 56 -0.78 -19.58 11.53
N VAL A 57 -0.21 -19.51 10.32
CA VAL A 57 -0.91 -18.89 9.19
C VAL A 57 -2.00 -19.80 8.65
N GLU A 58 -1.73 -21.10 8.43
CA GLU A 58 -2.77 -22.05 7.97
C GLU A 58 -3.99 -22.05 8.90
N ASP A 59 -3.76 -22.15 10.21
CA ASP A 59 -4.82 -22.16 11.23
C ASP A 59 -5.69 -20.90 11.17
N ALA A 60 -5.05 -19.72 11.11
CA ALA A 60 -5.78 -18.46 10.99
C ALA A 60 -6.61 -18.37 9.70
N PHE A 61 -6.08 -18.86 8.58
CA PHE A 61 -6.83 -18.94 7.31
C PHE A 61 -8.04 -19.86 7.44
N ILE A 62 -7.87 -21.06 7.99
CA ILE A 62 -8.96 -22.03 8.17
C ILE A 62 -10.04 -21.43 9.07
N THR A 63 -9.66 -20.93 10.23
CA THR A 63 -10.57 -20.41 11.25
C THR A 63 -11.36 -19.22 10.72
N THR A 64 -10.69 -18.19 10.18
CA THR A 64 -11.37 -17.00 9.65
C THR A 64 -12.30 -17.32 8.48
N LEU A 65 -11.89 -18.20 7.54
CA LEU A 65 -12.73 -18.55 6.40
C LEU A 65 -13.93 -19.44 6.80
N ALA A 66 -13.75 -20.34 7.77
CA ALA A 66 -14.82 -21.16 8.32
C ALA A 66 -15.86 -20.32 9.08
N GLU A 67 -15.41 -19.44 9.98
CA GLU A 67 -16.28 -18.56 10.76
C GLU A 67 -17.12 -17.64 9.87
N LYS A 68 -16.50 -17.14 8.79
CA LYS A 68 -17.19 -16.30 7.78
C LYS A 68 -17.95 -17.09 6.74
N LYS A 69 -17.96 -18.42 6.83
CA LYS A 69 -18.66 -19.34 5.92
C LYS A 69 -18.27 -19.14 4.45
N VAL A 70 -17.00 -18.86 4.20
CA VAL A 70 -16.43 -18.67 2.86
C VAL A 70 -16.13 -20.04 2.27
N TYR A 71 -17.18 -20.72 1.89
CA TYR A 71 -17.12 -22.06 1.32
C TYR A 71 -17.22 -22.03 -0.20
N ARG A 72 -16.50 -22.93 -0.85
CA ARG A 72 -16.66 -23.18 -2.28
C ARG A 72 -18.02 -23.84 -2.50
N PRO A 73 -18.93 -23.23 -3.29
CA PRO A 73 -20.21 -23.86 -3.58
C PRO A 73 -20.00 -25.12 -4.43
N ILE A 74 -20.48 -26.26 -3.95
CA ILE A 74 -20.57 -27.49 -4.73
C ILE A 74 -22.00 -27.62 -5.23
N ALA A 75 -22.26 -27.01 -6.39
CA ALA A 75 -23.55 -27.03 -7.08
C ALA A 75 -23.79 -28.38 -7.79
N LEU A 76 -23.66 -29.49 -7.06
CA LEU A 76 -23.90 -30.85 -7.55
C LEU A 76 -25.07 -31.50 -6.79
N PRO A 77 -25.80 -32.43 -7.45
CA PRO A 77 -26.75 -33.31 -6.78
C PRO A 77 -26.11 -34.06 -5.59
N PRO A 78 -26.88 -34.49 -4.57
CA PRO A 78 -26.32 -35.12 -3.37
C PRO A 78 -25.40 -36.32 -3.63
N GLU A 79 -25.75 -37.19 -4.58
CA GLU A 79 -24.95 -38.38 -4.93
C GLU A 79 -23.61 -38.00 -5.57
N GLU A 80 -23.60 -36.99 -6.45
CA GLU A 80 -22.40 -36.48 -7.10
C GLU A 80 -21.53 -35.67 -6.12
N ARG A 81 -22.15 -35.00 -5.15
CA ARG A 81 -21.45 -34.27 -4.09
C ARG A 81 -20.58 -35.19 -3.24
N ALA A 82 -21.08 -36.37 -2.87
CA ALA A 82 -20.31 -37.35 -2.10
C ALA A 82 -19.06 -37.82 -2.88
N ASN A 83 -19.22 -38.08 -4.18
CA ASN A 83 -18.11 -38.46 -5.05
C ASN A 83 -17.08 -37.32 -5.20
N GLU A 84 -17.54 -36.06 -5.34
CA GLU A 84 -16.64 -34.91 -5.43
C GLU A 84 -15.89 -34.67 -4.12
N ILE A 85 -16.55 -34.76 -2.97
CA ILE A 85 -15.90 -34.66 -1.66
C ILE A 85 -14.82 -35.75 -1.51
N LYS A 86 -15.13 -36.99 -1.89
CA LYS A 86 -14.15 -38.09 -1.87
C LYS A 86 -12.95 -37.78 -2.75
N ARG A 87 -13.17 -37.31 -3.99
CA ARG A 87 -12.10 -36.91 -4.92
C ARG A 87 -11.24 -35.79 -4.36
N LEU A 88 -11.85 -34.80 -3.72
CA LEU A 88 -11.14 -33.68 -3.08
C LEU A 88 -10.34 -34.15 -1.87
N SER A 89 -10.86 -35.08 -1.08
CA SER A 89 -10.16 -35.70 0.05
C SER A 89 -8.91 -36.47 -0.41
N GLU A 90 -9.03 -37.29 -1.46
CA GLU A 90 -7.89 -37.99 -2.07
C GLU A 90 -6.85 -37.01 -2.60
N ARG A 91 -7.28 -35.94 -3.27
CA ARG A 91 -6.39 -34.87 -3.76
C ARG A 91 -5.69 -34.14 -2.61
N TYR A 92 -6.40 -33.85 -1.53
CA TYR A 92 -5.87 -33.19 -0.34
C TYR A 92 -4.78 -34.05 0.32
N ALA A 93 -5.04 -35.36 0.50
CA ALA A 93 -4.07 -36.30 1.03
C ALA A 93 -2.81 -36.41 0.14
N LEU A 94 -2.98 -36.40 -1.19
CA LEU A 94 -1.87 -36.39 -2.13
C LEU A 94 -1.05 -35.09 -2.02
N HIS A 95 -1.70 -33.93 -1.90
CA HIS A 95 -1.04 -32.65 -1.68
C HIS A 95 -0.22 -32.66 -0.38
N LEU A 96 -0.80 -33.10 0.74
CA LEU A 96 -0.07 -33.23 2.00
C LEU A 96 1.15 -34.15 1.88
N SER A 97 1.02 -35.27 1.18
CA SER A 97 2.16 -36.17 0.88
C SER A 97 3.26 -35.46 0.10
N MET A 98 2.93 -34.65 -0.90
CA MET A 98 3.91 -33.85 -1.64
C MET A 98 4.58 -32.79 -0.77
N ILE A 99 3.82 -32.08 0.07
CA ILE A 99 4.31 -31.05 1.00
C ILE A 99 5.28 -31.64 2.03
N HIS A 100 5.03 -32.86 2.49
CA HIS A 100 5.92 -33.57 3.42
C HIS A 100 7.19 -34.09 2.73
N LYS A 101 7.12 -34.47 1.45
CA LYS A 101 8.26 -34.99 0.69
C LYS A 101 9.17 -33.91 0.14
N SER A 102 8.65 -32.71 -0.11
CA SER A 102 9.39 -31.61 -0.72
C SER A 102 9.47 -30.41 0.21
N THR A 103 10.69 -30.07 0.62
CA THR A 103 10.98 -28.83 1.33
C THR A 103 10.75 -27.59 0.46
N ASP A 104 10.72 -27.76 -0.87
CA ASP A 104 10.47 -26.70 -1.86
C ASP A 104 8.99 -26.49 -2.21
N ALA A 105 8.09 -27.33 -1.69
CA ALA A 105 6.64 -27.11 -1.85
C ALA A 105 6.16 -26.06 -0.85
N PHE A 106 5.15 -25.26 -1.19
CA PHE A 106 4.48 -24.36 -0.24
C PHE A 106 3.94 -25.16 0.99
N PRO A 107 4.01 -24.62 2.22
CA PRO A 107 3.89 -25.42 3.46
C PRO A 107 2.51 -25.98 3.80
N PHE A 108 1.45 -25.55 3.11
CA PHE A 108 0.11 -26.09 3.31
C PHE A 108 -0.71 -26.13 2.01
N PRO A 109 -1.78 -26.95 1.91
CA PRO A 109 -2.57 -27.09 0.69
C PRO A 109 -3.31 -25.80 0.32
N SER A 110 -3.77 -25.69 -0.93
CA SER A 110 -4.53 -24.51 -1.39
C SER A 110 -5.99 -24.48 -0.95
N PHE A 111 -6.47 -25.55 -0.32
CA PHE A 111 -7.83 -25.69 0.15
C PHE A 111 -7.86 -26.61 1.37
N PHE A 112 -8.90 -26.50 2.18
CA PHE A 112 -9.14 -27.33 3.35
C PHE A 112 -10.55 -27.94 3.31
N LEU A 113 -10.73 -29.12 3.90
CA LEU A 113 -12.03 -29.78 4.03
C LEU A 113 -12.53 -29.63 5.47
N VAL A 114 -13.66 -28.95 5.63
CA VAL A 114 -14.33 -28.80 6.92
C VAL A 114 -15.45 -29.81 7.02
N GLU A 115 -15.50 -30.58 8.10
CA GLU A 115 -16.66 -31.41 8.42
C GLU A 115 -17.68 -30.57 9.18
N ASP A 116 -18.87 -30.40 8.60
CA ASP A 116 -20.03 -29.77 9.22
C ASP A 116 -21.10 -30.85 9.44
N PRO A 117 -21.90 -30.81 10.53
CA PRO A 117 -23.13 -31.59 10.67
C PRO A 117 -24.01 -31.67 9.41
N ALA A 118 -24.02 -30.64 8.56
CA ALA A 118 -24.76 -30.60 7.29
C ALA A 118 -24.05 -31.29 6.11
N GLY A 119 -22.83 -31.78 6.30
CA GLY A 119 -21.96 -32.42 5.29
C GLY A 119 -20.64 -31.69 5.09
N SER A 120 -19.64 -32.36 4.51
CA SER A 120 -18.31 -31.76 4.31
C SER A 120 -18.35 -30.55 3.36
N GLN A 121 -17.71 -29.46 3.77
CA GLN A 121 -17.54 -28.23 3.01
C GLN A 121 -16.07 -28.07 2.58
N VAL A 122 -15.85 -27.30 1.53
CA VAL A 122 -14.50 -27.01 1.02
C VAL A 122 -14.22 -25.52 1.21
N ILE A 123 -13.14 -25.19 1.90
CA ILE A 123 -12.60 -23.84 2.00
C ILE A 123 -11.48 -23.70 0.97
N ASP A 124 -11.56 -22.70 0.09
CA ASP A 124 -10.49 -22.35 -0.83
C ASP A 124 -9.72 -21.15 -0.27
N PHE A 125 -8.41 -21.29 -0.03
CA PHE A 125 -7.61 -20.19 0.52
C PHE A 125 -7.41 -19.03 -0.45
N SER A 126 -7.67 -19.24 -1.74
CA SER A 126 -7.70 -18.17 -2.73
C SER A 126 -9.03 -17.40 -2.75
N ALA A 127 -10.04 -17.82 -1.98
CA ALA A 127 -11.32 -17.14 -1.92
C ALA A 127 -11.17 -15.74 -1.35
N SER A 128 -11.86 -14.77 -1.96
CA SER A 128 -11.88 -13.40 -1.48
C SER A 128 -12.68 -13.30 -0.19
N CYS A 129 -12.03 -12.87 0.88
CA CYS A 129 -12.68 -12.63 2.16
C CYS A 129 -11.96 -11.48 2.88
N GLU A 130 -12.71 -10.41 3.15
CA GLU A 130 -12.23 -9.23 3.86
C GLU A 130 -12.09 -9.52 5.36
N VAL A 131 -10.98 -9.10 5.94
CA VAL A 131 -10.68 -9.22 7.38
C VAL A 131 -10.78 -7.83 8.01
N GLY A 132 -11.69 -7.68 8.96
CA GLY A 132 -11.92 -6.44 9.69
C GLY A 132 -11.38 -6.49 11.12
N PRO A 133 -11.35 -5.35 11.85
CA PRO A 133 -10.74 -5.25 13.18
C PRO A 133 -11.40 -6.13 14.27
N LEU A 134 -12.64 -6.59 14.03
CA LEU A 134 -13.36 -7.51 14.92
C LEU A 134 -12.95 -8.97 14.75
N ASP A 135 -12.15 -9.30 13.74
CA ASP A 135 -11.66 -10.65 13.50
C ASP A 135 -10.56 -11.00 14.51
N GLN A 136 -10.65 -12.15 15.16
CA GLN A 136 -9.67 -12.57 16.16
C GLN A 136 -8.24 -12.67 15.60
N HIS A 137 -8.12 -12.97 14.30
CA HIS A 137 -6.85 -13.09 13.60
C HIS A 137 -6.46 -11.80 12.86
N PHE A 138 -7.22 -10.70 13.01
CA PHE A 138 -6.91 -9.41 12.40
C PHE A 138 -5.45 -8.96 12.61
N PRO A 139 -4.84 -9.06 13.82
CA PRO A 139 -3.45 -8.67 14.01
C PRO A 139 -2.47 -9.45 13.13
N LEU A 140 -2.72 -10.76 12.92
CA LEU A 140 -1.88 -11.59 12.07
C LEU A 140 -2.04 -11.21 10.59
N PHE A 141 -3.28 -11.09 10.11
CA PHE A 141 -3.52 -10.72 8.71
C PHE A 141 -3.03 -9.31 8.38
N PHE A 142 -3.12 -8.38 9.34
CA PHE A 142 -2.52 -7.05 9.24
C PHE A 142 -1.00 -7.13 9.08
N ALA A 143 -0.32 -7.89 9.95
CA ALA A 143 1.13 -8.08 9.87
C ALA A 143 1.56 -8.78 8.57
N LEU A 144 0.79 -9.78 8.12
CA LEU A 144 1.02 -10.44 6.83
C LEU A 144 0.88 -9.45 5.68
N GLN A 145 -0.16 -8.61 5.68
CA GLN A 145 -0.36 -7.57 4.66
C GLN A 145 0.81 -6.60 4.62
N LEU A 146 1.28 -6.12 5.78
CA LEU A 146 2.49 -5.29 5.86
C LEU A 146 3.73 -5.99 5.33
N SER A 147 3.86 -7.31 5.55
CA SER A 147 5.03 -8.05 5.10
C SER A 147 5.07 -8.23 3.56
N VAL A 148 3.90 -8.28 2.91
CA VAL A 148 3.80 -8.54 1.47
C VAL A 148 3.61 -7.29 0.63
N ILE A 149 3.14 -6.18 1.22
CA ILE A 149 2.93 -4.91 0.52
C ILE A 149 4.27 -4.29 0.09
N ASP A 150 4.24 -3.52 -0.99
CA ASP A 150 5.39 -2.73 -1.43
C ASP A 150 5.75 -1.67 -0.36
N PHE A 151 7.05 -1.43 -0.16
CA PHE A 151 7.53 -0.48 0.84
C PHE A 151 6.98 0.93 0.56
N GLU A 152 6.83 1.32 -0.71
CA GLU A 152 6.27 2.61 -1.12
C GLU A 152 4.80 2.78 -0.69
N ALA A 153 4.08 1.68 -0.48
CA ALA A 153 2.67 1.68 -0.12
C ALA A 153 2.42 1.47 1.39
N VAL A 154 3.45 1.23 2.20
CA VAL A 154 3.33 0.99 3.65
C VAL A 154 2.65 2.17 4.34
N GLN A 155 3.12 3.40 4.10
CA GLN A 155 2.56 4.58 4.75
C GLN A 155 1.09 4.82 4.38
N ALA A 156 0.72 4.58 3.12
CA ALA A 156 -0.66 4.70 2.65
C ALA A 156 -1.56 3.63 3.28
N PHE A 157 -1.07 2.39 3.39
CA PHE A 157 -1.75 1.31 4.10
C PHE A 157 -1.95 1.63 5.59
N LEU A 158 -0.92 2.08 6.29
CA LEU A 158 -1.00 2.44 7.72
C LEU A 158 -2.00 3.57 7.96
N ASN A 159 -1.98 4.62 7.13
CA ASN A 159 -2.97 5.70 7.20
C ASN A 159 -4.40 5.22 6.95
N ALA A 160 -4.60 4.37 5.95
CA ALA A 160 -5.92 3.81 5.65
C ALA A 160 -6.44 2.98 6.82
N GLN A 161 -5.59 2.16 7.44
CA GLN A 161 -5.97 1.33 8.59
C GLN A 161 -6.24 2.17 9.84
N LEU A 162 -5.44 3.21 10.11
CA LEU A 162 -5.71 4.17 11.17
C LEU A 162 -7.12 4.78 11.03
N LEU A 163 -7.48 5.24 9.83
CA LEU A 163 -8.77 5.88 9.58
C LEU A 163 -9.94 4.89 9.61
N HIS A 164 -9.80 3.74 8.96
CA HIS A 164 -10.92 2.83 8.71
C HIS A 164 -11.11 1.75 9.78
N SER A 165 -10.02 1.22 10.33
CA SER A 165 -10.07 0.13 11.32
C SER A 165 -10.01 0.66 12.76
N PHE A 166 -9.45 1.87 12.96
CA PHE A 166 -9.25 2.48 14.28
C PHE A 166 -9.96 3.83 14.43
N ALA A 167 -10.80 4.24 13.48
CA ALA A 167 -11.56 5.49 13.51
C ALA A 167 -10.69 6.75 13.77
N GLY A 168 -9.41 6.72 13.38
CA GLY A 168 -8.46 7.80 13.61
C GLY A 168 -7.85 7.84 15.02
N ASP A 169 -8.14 6.86 15.89
CA ASP A 169 -7.53 6.75 17.22
C ASP A 169 -6.05 6.37 17.12
N LYS A 170 -5.20 7.39 17.23
CA LYS A 170 -3.74 7.29 17.13
C LYS A 170 -3.13 6.47 18.25
N GLU A 171 -3.66 6.58 19.47
CA GLU A 171 -3.10 5.91 20.64
C GLU A 171 -3.36 4.41 20.56
N SER A 172 -4.63 4.04 20.33
CA SER A 172 -5.01 2.64 20.13
C SER A 172 -4.29 2.01 18.95
N PHE A 173 -4.12 2.74 17.84
CA PHE A 173 -3.41 2.23 16.67
C PHE A 173 -1.90 2.06 16.92
N SER A 174 -1.26 3.03 17.58
CA SER A 174 0.17 2.91 17.95
C SER A 174 0.41 1.72 18.88
N HIS A 175 -0.44 1.53 19.88
CA HIS A 175 -0.39 0.37 20.76
C HIS A 175 -0.63 -0.94 19.99
N PHE A 176 -1.56 -0.95 19.03
CA PHE A 176 -1.78 -2.09 18.15
C PHE A 176 -0.54 -2.43 17.30
N LEU A 177 0.11 -1.43 16.68
CA LEU A 177 1.33 -1.63 15.89
C LEU A 177 2.47 -2.20 16.73
N SER A 178 2.70 -1.65 17.92
CA SER A 178 3.71 -2.15 18.86
C SER A 178 3.45 -3.59 19.29
N ARG A 179 2.19 -3.96 19.53
CA ARG A 179 1.82 -5.35 19.83
C ARG A 179 2.04 -6.26 18.63
N CYS A 180 1.69 -5.82 17.42
CA CYS A 180 1.87 -6.61 16.20
C CYS A 180 3.35 -6.90 15.92
N SER A 181 4.23 -5.90 16.02
CA SER A 181 5.67 -6.09 15.79
C SER A 181 6.31 -7.02 16.82
N ARG A 182 5.88 -6.93 18.09
CA ARG A 182 6.33 -7.84 19.16
C ARG A 182 5.82 -9.27 18.99
N ARG A 183 4.57 -9.44 18.55
CA ARG A 183 3.93 -10.76 18.42
C ARG A 183 4.38 -11.51 17.17
N TYR A 184 4.64 -10.80 16.07
CA TYR A 184 5.01 -11.39 14.79
C TYR A 184 6.32 -10.84 14.23
N PRO A 185 7.43 -10.87 15.00
CA PRO A 185 8.68 -10.23 14.59
C PRO A 185 9.21 -10.77 13.26
N ALA A 186 8.97 -12.05 12.95
CA ALA A 186 9.36 -12.69 11.69
C ALA A 186 8.67 -12.13 10.44
N LEU A 187 7.59 -11.34 10.60
CA LEU A 187 6.87 -10.71 9.48
C LEU A 187 7.36 -9.29 9.18
N PHE A 188 8.20 -8.70 10.03
CA PHE A 188 8.72 -7.36 9.84
C PHE A 188 10.20 -7.47 9.44
N THR A 189 10.54 -7.07 8.21
CA THR A 189 11.96 -6.82 7.90
C THR A 189 12.40 -5.52 8.56
N GLU A 190 13.71 -5.27 8.60
CA GLU A 190 14.27 -4.01 9.11
C GLU A 190 13.64 -2.78 8.44
N VAL A 191 13.28 -2.89 7.15
CA VAL A 191 12.63 -1.81 6.41
C VAL A 191 11.21 -1.58 6.91
N GLN A 192 10.37 -2.61 6.99
CA GLN A 192 9.01 -2.43 7.53
C GLN A 192 9.01 -1.98 8.98
N GLN A 193 9.96 -2.46 9.78
CA GLN A 193 10.07 -2.04 11.17
C GLN A 193 10.38 -0.55 11.27
N ARG A 194 11.32 -0.04 10.47
CA ARG A 194 11.62 1.39 10.42
C ARG A 194 10.42 2.22 9.98
N GLU A 195 9.72 1.80 8.92
CA GLU A 195 8.52 2.51 8.43
C GLU A 195 7.41 2.56 9.49
N VAL A 196 7.21 1.47 10.25
CA VAL A 196 6.24 1.44 11.35
C VAL A 196 6.68 2.34 12.51
N GLU A 197 7.95 2.34 12.87
CA GLU A 197 8.51 3.21 13.90
C GLU A 197 8.39 4.69 13.54
N ASP A 198 8.77 5.06 12.31
CA ASP A 198 8.66 6.42 11.77
C ASP A 198 7.18 6.86 11.75
N PHE A 199 6.28 5.96 11.35
CA PHE A 199 4.84 6.20 11.39
C PHE A 199 4.36 6.46 12.82
N CYS A 200 4.71 5.60 13.78
CA CYS A 200 4.36 5.77 15.20
C CYS A 200 4.89 7.09 15.79
N GLN A 201 6.13 7.48 15.46
CA GLN A 201 6.70 8.76 15.89
C GLN A 201 5.89 9.94 15.36
N SER A 202 5.42 9.87 14.10
CA SER A 202 4.55 10.87 13.49
C SER A 202 3.16 10.98 14.14
N LEU A 203 2.72 9.93 14.85
CA LEU A 203 1.47 9.95 15.62
C LEU A 203 1.64 10.62 16.99
N SER A 204 2.74 10.30 17.68
CA SER A 204 3.01 10.76 19.06
C SER A 204 3.43 12.22 19.15
N HIS A 205 4.08 12.74 18.10
CA HIS A 205 4.39 14.15 18.01
C HIS A 205 3.27 14.82 17.20
N PRO A 206 2.31 15.55 17.82
CA PRO A 206 1.70 16.64 17.07
C PRO A 206 2.86 17.49 16.55
N PRO A 207 2.91 17.86 15.26
CA PRO A 207 4.06 18.55 14.69
C PRO A 207 4.46 19.70 15.60
N SER A 208 5.60 19.52 16.29
CA SER A 208 6.08 20.35 17.37
C SER A 208 6.09 21.79 16.86
N THR A 209 5.44 22.69 17.58
CA THR A 209 5.36 24.10 17.20
C THR A 209 6.73 24.80 17.14
N GLU A 210 7.79 24.13 17.60
CA GLU A 210 9.18 24.63 17.57
C GLU A 210 10.12 23.80 16.67
N ASP A 211 9.61 22.75 16.01
CA ASP A 211 10.23 22.14 14.82
C ASP A 211 9.32 22.31 13.58
N ARG A 212 8.49 23.37 13.64
CA ARG A 212 7.86 23.99 12.48
C ARG A 212 8.85 24.90 11.77
N SER A 213 9.88 24.31 11.16
CA SER A 213 10.43 24.86 9.91
C SER A 213 10.17 23.96 8.70
N VAL A 214 9.55 22.79 8.89
CA VAL A 214 8.69 22.22 7.83
C VAL A 214 7.28 22.65 8.16
N GLY A 215 6.93 23.84 7.67
CA GLY A 215 5.66 24.47 7.95
C GLY A 215 4.50 23.53 7.73
N LYS A 216 3.48 23.67 8.58
CA LYS A 216 2.11 23.73 8.07
C LYS A 216 2.20 24.29 6.65
N ALA A 217 1.74 23.53 5.66
CA ALA A 217 1.02 24.23 4.63
C ALA A 217 -0.18 24.87 5.34
N GLU A 218 0.03 26.06 5.93
CA GLU A 218 -0.71 27.18 5.41
C GLU A 218 -0.56 26.97 3.91
N GLU A 219 -1.61 26.48 3.25
CA GLU A 219 -1.81 26.95 1.88
C GLU A 219 -1.47 28.42 1.98
N PRO A 220 -0.36 28.90 1.38
CA PRO A 220 -0.24 30.32 1.29
C PRO A 220 -1.54 30.68 0.59
N ALA A 221 -2.35 31.50 1.24
CA ALA A 221 -3.40 32.24 0.56
C ALA A 221 -2.79 33.18 -0.51
N ALA A 222 -1.56 32.93 -0.98
CA ALA A 222 -1.11 33.20 -2.32
C ALA A 222 -2.03 32.46 -3.30
N LYS A 223 -3.11 33.15 -3.64
CA LYS A 223 -3.90 32.99 -4.87
C LYS A 223 -3.21 32.09 -5.92
N GLY A 224 -3.66 30.84 -6.01
CA GLY A 224 -3.35 29.93 -7.12
C GLY A 224 -2.53 28.72 -6.68
N GLY A 225 -3.10 27.51 -6.78
CA GLY A 225 -2.41 26.23 -6.57
C GLY A 225 -1.55 25.81 -7.76
N PHE A 226 -1.64 24.55 -8.21
CA PHE A 226 -0.96 24.05 -9.41
C PHE A 226 -1.57 24.64 -10.70
N THR A 227 -1.22 25.89 -11.01
CA THR A 227 -1.58 26.52 -12.29
C THR A 227 -0.97 25.74 -13.46
N LEU A 228 -1.55 25.89 -14.65
CA LEU A 228 -1.00 25.28 -15.86
C LEU A 228 0.47 25.65 -16.07
N ASN A 229 0.87 26.87 -15.71
CA ASN A 229 2.25 27.31 -15.83
C ASN A 229 3.18 26.53 -14.90
N ARG A 230 2.82 26.40 -13.62
CA ARG A 230 3.59 25.63 -12.64
C ARG A 230 3.72 24.17 -13.03
N GLN A 231 2.63 23.58 -13.51
CA GLN A 231 2.65 22.20 -14.02
C GLN A 231 3.60 22.03 -15.22
N VAL A 232 3.56 22.97 -16.17
CA VAL A 232 4.46 22.95 -17.33
C VAL A 232 5.92 23.18 -16.92
N LEU A 233 6.18 24.07 -15.95
CA LEU A 233 7.51 24.31 -15.41
C LEU A 233 8.08 23.08 -14.68
N ILE A 234 7.28 22.41 -13.85
CA ILE A 234 7.68 21.14 -13.20
C ILE A 234 8.13 20.13 -14.25
N LEU A 235 7.31 19.91 -15.28
CA LEU A 235 7.64 18.98 -16.35
C LEU A 235 8.86 19.41 -17.14
N TYR A 236 9.01 20.71 -17.42
CA TYR A 236 10.18 21.24 -18.11
C TYR A 236 11.48 20.91 -17.36
N TYR A 237 11.56 21.21 -16.05
CA TYR A 237 12.77 20.97 -15.27
C TYR A 237 13.03 19.48 -15.02
N MET A 238 11.99 18.66 -14.85
CA MET A 238 12.17 17.20 -14.78
C MET A 238 12.77 16.64 -16.08
N LEU A 239 12.23 17.05 -17.23
CA LEU A 239 12.73 16.60 -18.53
C LEU A 239 14.17 17.07 -18.75
N GLU A 240 14.46 18.33 -18.43
CA GLU A 240 15.82 18.87 -18.56
C GLU A 240 16.83 18.12 -17.68
N HIS A 241 16.45 17.79 -16.44
CA HIS A 241 17.28 17.00 -15.52
C HIS A 241 17.54 15.57 -16.04
N LEU A 242 16.57 14.98 -16.74
CA LEU A 242 16.72 13.68 -17.41
C LEU A 242 17.50 13.77 -18.74
N GLY A 243 18.04 14.94 -19.09
CA GLY A 243 18.75 15.17 -20.35
C GLY A 243 17.83 15.31 -21.56
N VAL A 244 16.51 15.40 -21.35
CA VAL A 244 15.51 15.65 -22.39
C VAL A 244 15.29 17.15 -22.52
N ASN A 245 15.90 17.75 -23.53
CA ASN A 245 15.78 19.17 -23.82
C ASN A 245 15.48 19.42 -25.30
N ARG A 246 15.41 20.70 -25.70
CA ARG A 246 15.04 21.09 -27.07
C ARG A 246 16.05 20.68 -28.15
N THR A 247 17.29 20.41 -27.76
CA THR A 247 18.33 19.95 -28.68
C THR A 247 18.19 18.45 -28.97
N THR A 248 17.56 17.71 -28.06
CA THR A 248 17.40 16.25 -28.14
C THR A 248 16.01 15.81 -28.58
N VAL A 249 14.96 16.56 -28.21
CA VAL A 249 13.56 16.18 -28.48
C VAL A 249 12.77 17.39 -28.98
N SER A 250 11.84 17.13 -29.92
CA SER A 250 11.00 18.18 -30.49
C SER A 250 10.07 18.77 -29.41
N ILE A 251 9.87 20.09 -29.45
CA ILE A 251 8.93 20.80 -28.54
C ILE A 251 7.51 20.25 -28.69
N THR A 252 7.17 19.76 -29.89
CA THR A 252 5.87 19.16 -30.18
C THR A 252 5.64 17.90 -29.34
N ASP A 253 6.66 17.04 -29.21
CA ASP A 253 6.55 15.78 -28.48
C ASP A 253 6.57 16.03 -26.97
N MET A 254 7.41 16.95 -26.49
CA MET A 254 7.37 17.40 -25.09
C MET A 254 6.00 17.98 -24.72
N ALA A 255 5.39 18.76 -25.62
CA ALA A 255 4.07 19.34 -25.40
C ALA A 255 2.95 18.29 -25.38
N ARG A 256 3.02 17.25 -26.23
CA ARG A 256 2.06 16.14 -26.18
C ARG A 256 2.17 15.34 -24.89
N LEU A 257 3.40 15.07 -24.43
CA LEU A 257 3.63 14.41 -23.16
C LEU A 257 3.05 15.24 -22.00
N ALA A 258 3.35 16.54 -21.96
CA ALA A 258 2.81 17.43 -20.95
C ALA A 258 1.29 17.55 -20.99
N GLN A 259 0.68 17.58 -22.18
CA GLN A 259 -0.77 17.55 -22.37
C GLN A 259 -1.38 16.26 -21.80
N GLY A 260 -0.75 15.12 -22.06
CA GLY A 260 -1.18 13.82 -21.54
C GLY A 260 -1.10 13.72 -20.01
N LEU A 261 0.02 14.16 -19.42
CA LEU A 261 0.23 14.09 -17.97
C LEU A 261 -0.61 15.09 -17.18
N THR A 262 -0.87 16.26 -17.73
CA THR A 262 -1.68 17.29 -17.05
C THR A 262 -3.19 17.10 -17.25
N GLY A 263 -3.60 16.34 -18.28
CA GLY A 263 -5.00 16.22 -18.69
C GLY A 263 -5.61 17.54 -19.18
N ARG A 264 -4.80 18.56 -19.50
CA ARG A 264 -5.24 19.90 -19.88
C ARG A 264 -5.20 20.09 -21.40
N GLN A 265 -6.13 20.89 -21.92
CA GLN A 265 -6.20 21.29 -23.34
C GLN A 265 -6.31 20.11 -24.33
N THR A 266 -6.86 18.97 -23.89
CA THR A 266 -7.03 17.74 -24.67
C THR A 266 -7.95 17.88 -25.88
N ALA A 267 -8.83 18.88 -25.89
CA ALA A 267 -9.77 19.16 -26.99
C ALA A 267 -9.15 19.94 -28.17
N SER A 268 -7.86 20.28 -28.13
CA SER A 268 -7.21 21.02 -29.22
C SER A 268 -6.67 20.09 -30.31
N ASP A 269 -7.17 20.24 -31.54
CA ASP A 269 -6.74 19.45 -32.70
C ASP A 269 -5.26 19.65 -33.08
N LYS A 270 -4.66 20.78 -32.68
CA LYS A 270 -3.28 21.14 -33.02
C LYS A 270 -2.51 21.56 -31.77
N ILE A 271 -1.60 20.69 -31.34
CA ILE A 271 -0.74 20.91 -30.17
C ILE A 271 0.03 22.24 -30.23
N LYS A 272 0.44 22.72 -31.42
CA LYS A 272 1.15 24.01 -31.57
C LYS A 272 0.35 25.24 -31.14
N ASN A 273 -0.98 25.12 -31.09
CA ASN A 273 -1.87 26.21 -30.68
C ASN A 273 -2.16 26.22 -29.17
N THR A 274 -1.75 25.17 -28.46
CA THR A 274 -1.94 25.02 -27.01
C THR A 274 -1.04 25.97 -26.24
N ASP A 275 -1.49 26.38 -25.06
CA ASP A 275 -0.67 27.20 -24.15
C ASP A 275 0.46 26.38 -23.54
N ILE A 276 0.28 25.06 -23.43
CA ILE A 276 1.35 24.12 -23.07
C ILE A 276 2.51 24.24 -24.07
N TYR A 277 2.23 24.16 -25.37
CA TYR A 277 3.27 24.29 -26.39
C TYR A 277 3.93 25.67 -26.37
N LYS A 278 3.16 26.76 -26.26
CA LYS A 278 3.72 28.12 -26.20
C LYS A 278 4.66 28.29 -25.00
N ARG A 279 4.25 27.80 -23.82
CA ARG A 279 5.06 27.85 -22.60
C ARG A 279 6.31 26.97 -22.73
N LEU A 280 6.19 25.74 -23.22
CA LEU A 280 7.36 24.90 -23.48
C LEU A 280 8.27 25.41 -24.59
N SER A 281 7.76 26.23 -25.52
CA SER A 281 8.53 26.90 -26.57
C SER A 281 9.27 28.14 -26.06
N ASN A 282 8.90 28.69 -24.92
CA ASN A 282 9.69 29.71 -24.24
C ASN A 282 9.37 29.75 -22.73
N PRO A 283 9.98 28.86 -21.92
CA PRO A 283 9.52 28.56 -20.56
C PRO A 283 9.90 29.71 -19.61
N LEU A 284 10.77 30.61 -20.07
CA LEU A 284 11.43 31.66 -19.33
C LEU A 284 11.12 33.06 -19.89
N LYS A 285 10.12 33.23 -20.78
CA LYS A 285 9.89 34.50 -21.50
C LYS A 285 9.02 35.54 -20.77
N ASP A 286 8.19 35.12 -19.82
CA ASP A 286 7.31 36.03 -19.07
C ASP A 286 7.97 36.58 -17.79
N THR A 287 9.26 36.92 -17.89
CA THR A 287 10.10 37.34 -16.75
C THR A 287 9.76 38.71 -16.18
N THR A 288 8.95 39.52 -16.85
CA THR A 288 8.57 40.87 -16.39
C THR A 288 7.28 40.90 -15.60
N GLN A 289 6.54 39.79 -15.49
CA GLN A 289 5.35 39.70 -14.67
C GLN A 289 5.69 39.04 -13.33
N GLY A 290 5.37 39.70 -12.21
CA GLY A 290 5.68 39.20 -10.85
C GLY A 290 5.23 37.76 -10.60
N GLY A 291 4.17 37.30 -11.26
CA GLY A 291 3.67 35.92 -11.16
C GLY A 291 4.64 34.85 -11.67
N PHE A 292 5.57 35.16 -12.56
CA PHE A 292 6.52 34.16 -13.06
C PHE A 292 7.60 33.80 -12.02
N LYS A 293 8.11 34.80 -11.28
CA LYS A 293 9.05 34.56 -10.16
C LYS A 293 8.37 33.76 -9.05
N GLU A 294 7.12 34.09 -8.74
CA GLU A 294 6.28 33.32 -7.80
C GLU A 294 6.08 31.87 -8.25
N ASP A 295 5.84 31.64 -9.54
CA ASP A 295 5.71 30.29 -10.10
C ASP A 295 7.03 29.50 -9.99
N LEU A 296 8.18 30.11 -10.29
CA LEU A 296 9.48 29.44 -10.12
C LEU A 296 9.79 29.12 -8.65
N MET A 297 9.51 30.05 -7.73
CA MET A 297 9.67 29.82 -6.30
C MET A 297 8.77 28.70 -5.79
N PHE A 298 7.51 28.66 -6.26
CA PHE A 298 6.58 27.58 -5.95
C PHE A 298 7.14 26.23 -6.43
N VAL A 299 7.58 26.15 -7.69
CA VAL A 299 8.11 24.92 -8.29
C VAL A 299 9.39 24.46 -7.60
N ARG A 300 10.30 25.38 -7.29
CA ARG A 300 11.52 25.10 -6.50
C ARG A 300 11.16 24.45 -5.17
N THR A 301 10.19 25.02 -4.45
CA THR A 301 9.72 24.52 -3.16
C THR A 301 9.17 23.08 -3.28
N GLN A 302 8.51 22.74 -4.38
CA GLN A 302 8.04 21.36 -4.60
C GLN A 302 9.21 20.38 -4.78
N PHE A 303 10.25 20.75 -5.55
CA PHE A 303 11.42 19.89 -5.74
C PHE A 303 12.26 19.74 -4.47
N GLU A 304 12.41 20.81 -3.68
CA GLU A 304 13.06 20.76 -2.36
C GLU A 304 12.36 19.76 -1.43
N ARG A 305 11.03 19.80 -1.38
CA ARG A 305 10.22 18.90 -0.54
C ARG A 305 10.36 17.43 -0.95
N LEU A 306 10.63 17.16 -2.21
CA LEU A 306 10.83 15.80 -2.74
C LEU A 306 12.29 15.34 -2.66
N GLY A 307 13.19 16.13 -2.08
CA GLY A 307 14.62 15.80 -2.02
C GLY A 307 15.35 15.89 -3.38
N LEU A 308 14.74 16.50 -4.39
CA LEU A 308 15.29 16.68 -5.73
C LEU A 308 16.19 17.93 -5.79
N THR A 309 17.22 17.95 -4.95
CA THR A 309 18.07 19.13 -4.69
C THR A 309 18.76 19.66 -5.94
N ALA A 310 19.22 18.78 -6.84
CA ALA A 310 19.86 19.21 -8.09
C ALA A 310 18.96 20.11 -8.97
N ILE A 311 17.65 19.81 -9.01
CA ILE A 311 16.67 20.61 -9.76
C ILE A 311 16.37 21.91 -9.01
N ALA A 312 16.23 21.85 -7.69
CA ALA A 312 16.03 23.03 -6.85
C ALA A 312 17.21 24.02 -6.94
N ASP A 313 18.44 23.52 -6.98
CA ASP A 313 19.66 24.32 -7.15
C ASP A 313 19.74 24.97 -8.54
N GLN A 314 19.28 24.26 -9.58
CA GLN A 314 19.12 24.85 -10.92
C GLN A 314 18.13 26.01 -10.89
N LEU A 315 16.94 25.78 -10.32
CA LEU A 315 15.91 26.80 -10.17
C LEU A 315 16.40 28.01 -9.36
N THR A 316 17.14 27.77 -8.28
CA THR A 316 17.75 28.84 -7.47
C THR A 316 18.69 29.71 -8.27
N ARG A 317 19.56 29.10 -9.10
CA ARG A 317 20.45 29.83 -10.00
C ARG A 317 19.66 30.66 -11.02
N GLU A 318 18.59 30.13 -11.57
CA GLU A 318 17.76 30.84 -12.55
C GLU A 318 16.92 31.97 -11.96
N ILE A 319 16.49 31.83 -10.70
CA ILE A 319 15.82 32.90 -9.94
C ILE A 319 16.83 34.02 -9.65
N ASN A 320 18.03 33.68 -9.19
CA ASN A 320 19.05 34.66 -8.77
C ASN A 320 19.77 35.33 -9.95
N ALA A 321 19.93 34.64 -11.09
CA ALA A 321 20.56 35.22 -12.29
C ALA A 321 19.71 36.31 -12.97
N LYS A 322 18.51 36.60 -12.44
CA LYS A 322 17.53 37.51 -13.01
C LYS A 322 17.12 38.65 -12.05
N ASP A 323 17.77 38.74 -10.89
CA ASP A 323 17.79 39.93 -10.03
C ASP A 323 19.03 40.79 -10.37
#